data_AF-A0A2R6HCZ6-F1
#
_entry.id   AF-A0A2R6HCZ6-F1
#
_cell.length_a   1.000
_cell.length_b   1.000
_cell.length_c   1.000
_cell.angle_alpha   90.00
_cell.angle_beta   90.00
_cell.angle_gamma   90.00
#
_symmetry.space_group_name_H-M   'P 1'
#
loop_
_entity.id
_entity.type
_entity.pdbx_description
1 polymer ?
#
loop_
_entity_poly.entity_id
_entity_poly.type
_entity_poly.pdbx_seq_one_letter_code
_entity_poly.pdbx_strand_id
1 'polypeptide(L)'
;MKPRRTREDAVVDLVDVILRNGAVVEADAIVSVAGVPLIGLKLRAAVAGMAAMTEYGMFEEWDAARRRLAEAGAPEAGDGTVDGRSHDDRE
;
A
#
# COMPACT_ATOMS: atom_id res chain seq x y z
N MET A 1 -16.93 -31.59 7.53
CA MET A 1 -15.68 -30.86 7.87
C MET A 1 -16.07 -29.67 8.75
N LYS A 2 -15.59 -29.61 10.01
CA LYS A 2 -15.82 -28.45 10.90
C LYS A 2 -14.71 -27.42 10.65
N PRO A 3 -15.02 -26.13 10.41
CA PRO A 3 -13.98 -25.12 10.27
C PRO A 3 -13.33 -24.89 11.63
N ARG A 4 -12.04 -25.20 11.74
CA ARG A 4 -11.19 -24.79 12.86
C ARG A 4 -10.64 -23.41 12.50
N ARG A 5 -11.11 -22.35 13.16
CA ARG A 5 -10.41 -21.06 13.11
C ARG A 5 -9.26 -21.13 14.09
N THR A 6 -8.05 -21.29 13.57
CA THR A 6 -6.82 -21.01 14.30
C THR A 6 -6.76 -19.50 14.53
N ARG A 7 -6.38 -19.07 15.73
CA ARG A 7 -6.46 -17.66 16.16
C ARG A 7 -5.61 -16.73 15.29
N GLU A 8 -4.60 -17.29 14.63
CA GLU A 8 -3.70 -16.63 13.67
C GLU A 8 -4.43 -16.18 12.39
N ASP A 9 -5.44 -16.92 11.94
CA ASP A 9 -6.18 -16.61 10.70
C ASP A 9 -7.17 -15.45 10.92
N ALA A 10 -7.64 -15.25 12.15
CA ALA A 10 -8.69 -14.27 12.44
C ALA A 10 -8.26 -12.80 12.22
N VAL A 11 -6.97 -12.49 12.44
CA VAL A 11 -6.45 -11.14 12.18
C VAL A 11 -6.33 -10.89 10.68
N VAL A 12 -5.84 -11.88 9.93
CA VAL A 12 -5.73 -11.79 8.47
C VAL A 12 -7.12 -11.67 7.85
N ASP A 13 -8.06 -12.50 8.28
CA ASP A 13 -9.46 -12.43 7.85
C ASP A 13 -10.07 -11.04 8.13
N LEU A 14 -9.78 -10.45 9.29
CA LEU A 14 -10.25 -9.11 9.65
C LEU A 14 -9.64 -8.05 8.74
N VAL A 15 -8.32 -8.10 8.51
CA VAL A 15 -7.64 -7.18 7.59
C VAL A 15 -8.23 -7.29 6.19
N ASP A 16 -8.46 -8.50 5.69
CA ASP A 16 -9.08 -8.70 4.37
C ASP A 16 -10.50 -8.13 4.29
N VAL A 17 -11.28 -8.22 5.38
CA VAL A 17 -12.62 -7.60 5.43
C VAL A 17 -12.52 -6.08 5.42
N ILE A 18 -11.61 -5.50 6.20
CA ILE A 18 -11.40 -4.03 6.22
C ILE A 18 -10.94 -3.55 4.85
N LEU A 19 -10.02 -4.26 4.19
CA LEU A 19 -9.52 -3.85 2.88
C LEU A 19 -10.58 -3.93 1.78
N ARG A 20 -11.50 -4.90 1.87
CA ARG A 20 -12.58 -5.08 0.88
C ARG A 20 -13.79 -4.19 1.12
N ASN A 21 -14.27 -4.11 2.36
CA ASN A 21 -15.54 -3.46 2.70
C ASN A 21 -15.35 -2.09 3.36
N GLY A 22 -14.14 -1.79 3.80
CA GLY A 22 -13.84 -0.61 4.62
C GLY A 22 -14.25 -0.76 6.08
N ALA A 23 -13.66 0.10 6.92
CA ALA A 23 -14.04 0.30 8.30
C ALA A 23 -13.80 1.75 8.71
N VAL A 24 -14.61 2.25 9.66
CA VAL A 24 -14.39 3.55 10.29
C VAL A 24 -13.87 3.32 11.69
N VAL A 25 -12.69 3.85 11.99
CA VAL A 25 -12.05 3.74 13.30
C VAL A 25 -11.96 5.10 13.97
N GLU A 26 -12.19 5.11 15.27
CA GLU A 26 -11.94 6.28 16.12
C GLU A 26 -10.69 6.04 16.95
N ALA A 27 -9.82 7.04 17.01
CA ALA A 27 -8.60 6.99 17.79
C ALA A 27 -8.35 8.35 18.46
N ASP A 28 -7.57 8.35 19.51
CA ASP A 28 -7.02 9.55 20.12
C ASP A 28 -5.49 9.45 20.17
N ALA A 29 -4.85 10.60 19.98
CA ALA A 29 -3.39 10.71 20.03
C ALA A 29 -3.00 11.97 20.80
N ILE A 30 -1.90 11.89 21.56
CA ILE A 30 -1.36 13.03 22.30
C ILE A 30 0.06 13.27 21.79
N VAL A 31 0.33 14.50 21.37
CA VAL A 31 1.68 14.94 20.99
C VAL A 31 2.29 15.67 22.18
N SER A 32 3.40 15.13 22.68
CA SER A 32 4.12 15.65 23.82
C SER A 32 5.51 16.13 23.42
N VAL A 33 6.01 17.18 24.09
CA VAL A 33 7.37 17.69 23.93
C VAL A 33 8.04 17.73 25.30
N ALA A 34 9.23 17.12 25.41
CA ALA A 34 9.96 17.01 26.68
C ALA A 34 9.11 16.44 27.84
N GLY A 35 8.21 15.50 27.55
CA GLY A 35 7.31 14.89 28.55
C GLY A 35 6.07 15.72 28.91
N VAL A 36 5.89 16.91 28.32
CA VAL A 36 4.70 17.75 28.52
C VAL A 36 3.71 17.54 27.37
N PRO A 37 2.45 17.15 27.64
CA PRO A 37 1.44 16.99 26.61
C PRO A 37 0.99 18.36 26.08
N LEU A 38 1.18 18.63 24.78
CA LEU A 38 0.85 19.93 24.18
C LEU A 38 -0.40 19.89 23.31
N ILE A 39 -0.62 18.79 22.58
CA ILE A 39 -1.70 18.69 21.60
C ILE A 39 -2.42 17.36 21.81
N GLY A 40 -3.74 17.41 21.98
CA GLY A 40 -4.62 16.24 21.90
C GLY A 40 -5.33 16.20 20.55
N LEU A 41 -5.36 15.03 19.92
CA LEU A 41 -6.01 14.77 18.64
C LEU A 41 -7.14 13.78 18.85
N LYS A 42 -8.34 14.11 18.35
CA LYS A 42 -9.43 13.15 18.17
C LYS A 42 -9.52 12.84 16.69
N LEU A 43 -9.28 11.58 16.34
CA LEU A 43 -9.17 11.11 14.97
C LEU A 43 -10.35 10.20 14.64
N ARG A 44 -10.89 10.40 13.44
CA ARG A 44 -11.83 9.48 12.81
C ARG A 44 -11.30 9.18 11.42
N ALA A 45 -10.92 7.93 11.18
CA ALA A 45 -10.34 7.49 9.93
C ALA A 45 -11.23 6.46 9.26
N ALA A 46 -11.49 6.65 7.97
CA ALA A 46 -11.99 5.59 7.11
C ALA A 46 -10.78 4.83 6.56
N VAL A 47 -10.76 3.52 6.75
CA VAL A 47 -9.69 2.61 6.34
C VAL A 47 -10.30 1.59 5.39
N ALA A 48 -9.82 1.53 4.16
CA ALA A 48 -10.12 0.47 3.21
C ALA A 48 -8.94 0.30 2.25
N GLY A 49 -8.98 -0.73 1.39
CA GLY A 49 -8.00 -0.88 0.32
C GLY A 49 -8.16 0.24 -0.71
N MET A 50 -7.07 0.58 -1.41
CA MET A 50 -7.08 1.65 -2.42
C MET A 50 -8.18 1.47 -3.47
N ALA A 51 -8.36 0.24 -3.97
CA ALA A 51 -9.42 -0.09 -4.92
C ALA A 51 -10.82 0.23 -4.38
N ALA A 52 -11.12 -0.18 -3.14
CA ALA A 52 -12.40 0.10 -2.50
C ALA A 52 -12.58 1.61 -2.23
N MET A 53 -11.53 2.32 -1.83
CA MET A 53 -11.60 3.77 -1.63
C MET A 53 -11.92 4.51 -2.93
N THR A 54 -11.29 4.12 -4.05
CA THR A 54 -11.58 4.67 -5.38
C THR A 54 -12.99 4.31 -5.85
N GLU A 55 -13.47 3.09 -5.60
CA GLU A 55 -14.87 2.71 -5.88
C GLU A 55 -15.87 3.60 -5.12
N TYR A 56 -15.54 4.00 -3.90
CA TYR A 56 -16.32 4.95 -3.11
C TYR A 56 -16.09 6.42 -3.49
N GLY A 57 -15.39 6.72 -4.59
CA GLY A 57 -15.10 8.07 -5.07
C GLY A 57 -14.08 8.84 -4.22
N MET A 58 -13.35 8.15 -3.34
CA MET A 58 -12.30 8.74 -2.51
C MET A 58 -10.92 8.48 -3.13
N PHE A 59 -9.99 9.42 -2.95
CA PHE A 59 -8.59 9.30 -3.41
C PHE A 59 -8.40 9.15 -4.94
N GLU A 60 -9.38 9.49 -5.78
CA GLU A 60 -9.26 9.43 -7.25
C GLU A 60 -8.11 10.31 -7.79
N GLU A 61 -8.01 11.55 -7.31
CA GLU A 61 -6.96 12.48 -7.72
C GLU A 61 -5.58 12.04 -7.22
N TRP A 62 -5.52 11.48 -6.01
CA TRP A 62 -4.30 10.89 -5.46
C TRP A 62 -3.82 9.70 -6.30
N ASP A 63 -4.74 8.83 -6.71
CA ASP A 63 -4.43 7.68 -7.57
C ASP A 63 -3.95 8.11 -8.97
N ALA A 64 -4.63 9.09 -9.57
CA ALA A 64 -4.23 9.66 -10.86
C ALA A 64 -2.85 10.35 -10.80
N ALA A 65 -2.57 11.12 -9.73
CA ALA A 65 -1.27 11.76 -9.54
C ALA A 65 -0.15 10.73 -9.36
N ARG A 66 -0.41 9.64 -8.64
CA ARG A 66 0.56 8.58 -8.39
C ARG A 66 0.85 7.74 -9.64
N ARG A 67 -0.16 7.48 -10.49
CA ARG A 67 0.03 6.83 -11.80
C ARG A 67 0.89 7.67 -12.74
N ARG A 68 0.63 8.98 -12.83
CA ARG A 68 1.47 9.91 -13.60
C ARG A 68 2.92 9.93 -13.14
N LEU A 69 3.15 9.87 -11.83
CA LEU A 69 4.50 9.78 -11.27
C LEU A 69 5.21 8.46 -11.63
N ALA A 70 4.48 7.34 -11.65
CA ALA A 70 5.02 6.04 -12.06
C ALA A 70 5.35 6.01 -13.56
N GLU A 71 4.47 6.58 -14.40
CA GLU A 71 4.66 6.69 -15.85
C GLU A 71 5.80 7.64 -16.22
N ALA A 72 5.97 8.75 -15.48
CA ALA A 72 7.06 9.70 -15.69
C ALA A 72 8.42 9.19 -15.16
N GLY A 73 8.43 8.09 -14.42
CA GLY A 73 9.59 7.59 -13.67
C GLY A 73 10.22 6.30 -14.20
N ALA A 74 9.84 5.80 -15.38
CA ALA A 74 10.50 4.66 -16.00
C ALA A 74 11.56 5.14 -17.01
N PRO A 75 12.84 5.34 -16.63
CA PRO A 75 13.90 5.13 -17.59
C PRO A 75 13.86 3.64 -17.90
N GLU A 76 13.50 3.34 -19.14
CA GLU A 76 13.77 2.06 -19.79
C GLU A 76 15.17 1.60 -19.35
N ALA A 77 15.23 0.68 -18.38
CA ALA A 77 16.47 0.01 -18.05
C ALA A 77 16.78 -0.79 -19.30
N GLY A 78 17.69 -0.24 -20.11
CA GLY A 78 18.07 -0.76 -21.41
C GLY A 78 18.21 -2.27 -21.31
N ASP A 79 17.34 -2.95 -22.04
CA ASP A 79 17.51 -4.34 -22.38
C ASP A 79 18.89 -4.43 -23.04
N GLY A 80 19.87 -4.83 -22.23
CA GLY A 80 21.21 -5.16 -22.66
C GLY A 80 21.11 -6.41 -23.49
N THR A 81 20.66 -6.26 -24.74
CA THR A 81 20.91 -7.21 -25.81
C THR A 81 22.42 -7.33 -25.88
N VAL A 82 22.94 -8.37 -25.24
CA VAL A 82 24.31 -8.81 -25.37
C VAL A 82 24.48 -9.20 -26.84
N ASP A 83 25.01 -8.27 -27.64
CA ASP A 83 25.50 -8.51 -28.99
C ASP A 83 26.67 -9.50 -28.84
N GLY A 84 26.33 -10.78 -28.92
CA GLY A 84 27.28 -11.89 -28.96
C GLY A 84 28.04 -11.89 -30.27
N ARG A 85 28.96 -10.93 -30.43
CA ARG A 85 29.97 -10.97 -31.49
C ARG A 85 31.38 -11.03 -30.90
N SER A 86 32.08 -12.07 -31.35
CA SER A 86 33.54 -12.22 -31.50
C SER A 86 34.31 -12.87 -30.35
N HIS A 87 34.67 -14.15 -30.52
CA HIS A 87 36.05 -14.65 -30.61
C HIS A 87 35.96 -16.17 -30.88
N ASP A 88 36.24 -16.64 -32.10
CA ASP A 88 37.58 -16.99 -32.59
C ASP A 88 38.26 -18.04 -31.68
N ASP A 89 37.93 -19.31 -31.94
CA ASP A 89 38.71 -20.46 -31.48
C ASP A 89 39.11 -21.30 -32.69
N ARG A 90 40.36 -21.08 -33.07
CA ARG A 90 41.33 -21.94 -33.76
C ARG A 90 40.90 -23.38 -34.04
N GLU A 91 41.07 -23.77 -35.30
CA GLU A 91 41.48 -25.12 -35.72
C GLU A 91 42.76 -25.03 -36.57
#